data_AF-Q3TAG2-F1
#
_entry.id   AF-Q3TAG2-F1
#
_cell.length_a   1.000
_cell.length_b   1.000
_cell.length_c   1.000
_cell.angle_alpha   90.00
_cell.angle_beta   90.00
_cell.angle_gamma   90.00
#
_symmetry.space_group_name_H-M   'P 1'
#
loop_
_entity.id
_entity.type
_entity.pdbx_description
1 polymer ?
#
loop_
_entity_poly.entity_id
_entity_poly.type
_entity_poly.pdbx_seq_one_letter_code
_entity_poly.pdbx_strand_id
1 'polypeptide(L)'
;MAAPTSKIILELNKNALISPWKGQFIIQGCLLCDITLWSTYGTVVPLQLPRELDFKYVMDVSSLKESLPEAAFRRRSYLEQKVCCQDLCFDLYEVELTNKQGENIDKLMEYVKNKELALIKCLEDKSFFILFTSSALTPEPGFGAEADGPTRFTFIPCAANSR
;
A
#
# COMPACT_ATOMS: atom_id res chain seq x y z
N MET A 1 -5.44 -19.89 -44.44
CA MET A 1 -4.35 -20.33 -43.53
C MET A 1 -4.13 -19.25 -42.48
N ALA A 2 -3.78 -19.68 -41.28
CA ALA A 2 -4.07 -19.09 -39.96
C ALA A 2 -3.39 -17.76 -39.59
N ALA A 3 -4.21 -16.91 -38.95
CA ALA A 3 -4.04 -15.99 -37.81
C ALA A 3 -2.75 -15.15 -37.58
N PRO A 4 -2.89 -13.82 -37.38
CA PRO A 4 -1.89 -12.99 -36.70
C PRO A 4 -2.15 -12.99 -35.18
N THR A 5 -1.52 -13.89 -34.43
CA THR A 5 -1.79 -14.07 -32.97
C THR A 5 -0.56 -13.76 -32.09
N SER A 6 0.09 -12.62 -32.30
CA SER A 6 1.21 -12.21 -31.42
C SER A 6 1.09 -10.80 -30.85
N LYS A 7 0.32 -9.90 -31.47
CA LYS A 7 0.07 -8.55 -30.91
C LYS A 7 -1.07 -8.50 -29.90
N ILE A 8 -2.02 -9.44 -29.96
CA ILE A 8 -3.18 -9.46 -29.05
C ILE A 8 -2.81 -10.02 -27.67
N ILE A 9 -1.78 -10.86 -27.56
CA ILE A 9 -1.39 -11.50 -26.29
C ILE A 9 -0.67 -10.52 -25.34
N LEU A 10 0.07 -9.54 -25.87
CA LEU A 10 0.75 -8.52 -25.06
C LEU A 10 -0.20 -7.38 -24.62
N GLU A 11 -1.24 -7.09 -25.40
CA GLU A 11 -2.23 -6.04 -25.11
C GLU A 11 -3.39 -6.52 -24.20
N LEU A 12 -3.51 -7.82 -23.92
CA LEU A 12 -4.50 -8.36 -22.98
C LEU A 12 -4.00 -8.39 -21.52
N ASN A 13 -2.70 -8.19 -21.27
CA ASN A 13 -2.13 -8.22 -19.92
C ASN A 13 -1.84 -6.82 -19.32
N LYS A 14 -2.42 -5.77 -19.90
CA LYS A 14 -2.51 -4.45 -19.26
C LYS A 14 -3.83 -4.24 -18.50
N ASN A 15 -4.85 -5.04 -18.83
CA ASN A 15 -6.18 -5.01 -18.24
C ASN A 15 -6.56 -6.34 -17.58
N ALA A 16 -5.58 -7.14 -17.14
CA ALA A 16 -5.86 -8.12 -16.12
C ALA A 16 -6.22 -7.32 -14.87
N LEU A 17 -7.52 -7.11 -14.68
CA LEU A 17 -8.13 -6.53 -13.48
C LEU A 17 -7.45 -7.18 -12.28
N ILE A 18 -6.45 -6.50 -11.72
CA ILE A 18 -5.80 -6.93 -10.50
C ILE A 18 -6.91 -6.77 -9.48
N SER A 19 -7.52 -7.89 -9.10
CA SER A 19 -8.74 -7.87 -8.30
C SER A 19 -8.42 -7.11 -7.03
N PRO A 20 -9.03 -5.92 -6.83
CA PRO A 20 -8.65 -5.12 -5.68
C PRO A 20 -9.08 -5.88 -4.44
N TRP A 21 -8.18 -5.94 -3.46
CA TRP A 21 -8.56 -6.51 -2.18
C TRP A 21 -9.47 -5.50 -1.48
N LYS A 22 -10.57 -5.98 -0.89
CA LYS A 22 -11.50 -5.15 -0.14
C LYS A 22 -11.62 -5.64 1.29
N GLY A 23 -11.56 -4.71 2.23
CA GLY A 23 -11.77 -4.96 3.63
C GLY A 23 -12.26 -3.72 4.37
N GLN A 24 -12.07 -3.74 5.68
CA GLN A 24 -12.55 -2.74 6.62
C GLN A 24 -11.37 -2.06 7.30
N PHE A 25 -11.40 -0.74 7.31
CA PHE A 25 -10.43 0.11 7.99
C PHE A 25 -10.91 0.37 9.41
N ILE A 26 -10.21 -0.23 10.38
CA ILE A 26 -10.56 -0.22 11.79
C ILE A 26 -9.38 0.39 12.55
N ILE A 27 -9.66 1.19 13.58
CA ILE A 27 -8.62 1.72 14.46
C ILE A 27 -9.04 1.49 15.91
N GLN A 28 -8.18 0.80 16.65
CA GLN A 28 -8.43 0.46 18.06
C GLN A 28 -9.81 -0.18 18.28
N GLY A 29 -10.26 -1.03 17.34
CA GLY A 29 -11.57 -1.69 17.37
C GLY A 29 -12.74 -0.85 16.86
N CYS A 30 -12.53 0.41 16.46
CA CYS A 30 -13.56 1.26 15.86
C CYS A 30 -13.52 1.19 14.33
N LEU A 31 -14.59 0.69 13.71
CA LEU A 31 -14.75 0.70 12.25
C LEU A 31 -14.93 2.14 11.74
N LEU A 32 -14.04 2.57 10.84
CA LEU A 32 -14.07 3.91 10.27
C LEU A 32 -14.62 3.93 8.84
N CYS A 33 -14.18 3.00 7.97
CA CYS A 33 -14.60 2.97 6.57
C CYS A 33 -14.26 1.63 5.90
N ASP A 34 -14.73 1.45 4.67
CA ASP A 34 -14.29 0.35 3.81
C ASP A 34 -13.01 0.77 3.08
N ILE A 35 -12.05 -0.14 2.99
CA ILE A 35 -10.75 0.06 2.34
C ILE A 35 -10.60 -0.90 1.17
N THR A 36 -10.23 -0.34 0.02
CA THR A 36 -9.99 -1.08 -1.22
C THR A 36 -8.54 -0.89 -1.64
N LEU A 37 -7.76 -1.96 -1.73
CA LEU A 37 -6.37 -1.95 -2.18
C LEU A 37 -6.27 -2.27 -3.67
N TRP A 38 -5.77 -1.33 -4.43
CA TRP A 38 -5.44 -1.41 -5.85
C TRP A 38 -3.95 -1.68 -6.01
N SER A 39 -3.61 -2.74 -6.72
CA SER A 39 -2.23 -2.97 -7.15
C SER A 39 -1.90 -2.05 -8.32
N THR A 40 -0.78 -1.36 -8.22
CA THR A 40 -0.32 -0.38 -9.22
C THR A 40 0.73 -0.94 -10.18
N TYR A 41 1.59 -1.87 -9.75
CA TYR A 41 2.79 -2.29 -10.50
C TYR A 41 2.86 -3.80 -10.78
N GLY A 42 1.72 -4.44 -11.05
CA GLY A 42 1.66 -5.90 -11.28
C GLY A 42 1.90 -6.73 -10.01
N THR A 43 1.71 -6.12 -8.83
CA THR A 43 1.85 -6.77 -7.55
C THR A 43 0.57 -7.55 -7.23
N VAL A 44 0.68 -8.85 -6.98
CA VAL A 44 -0.48 -9.63 -6.54
C VAL A 44 -0.80 -9.19 -5.11
N VAL A 45 -2.03 -8.75 -4.85
CA VAL A 45 -2.45 -8.48 -3.48
C VAL A 45 -2.43 -9.82 -2.71
N PRO A 46 -1.78 -9.90 -1.54
CA PRO A 46 -1.69 -11.15 -0.81
C PRO A 46 -3.07 -11.75 -0.57
N LEU A 47 -3.23 -13.03 -0.91
CA LEU A 47 -4.49 -13.76 -0.72
C LEU A 47 -4.92 -13.84 0.77
N GLN A 48 -3.99 -13.53 1.69
CA GLN A 48 -4.15 -13.70 3.14
C GLN A 48 -4.34 -12.39 3.91
N LEU A 49 -4.65 -11.27 3.25
CA LEU A 49 -4.99 -10.04 3.97
C LEU A 49 -6.33 -10.22 4.73
N PRO A 50 -6.35 -9.98 6.05
CA PRO A 50 -7.56 -10.15 6.86
C PRO A 50 -8.57 -9.07 6.50
N ARG A 51 -9.83 -9.46 6.31
CA ARG A 51 -10.93 -8.55 5.95
C ARG A 51 -11.04 -7.33 6.85
N GLU A 52 -10.55 -7.43 8.09
CA GLU A 52 -10.53 -6.36 9.07
C GLU A 52 -9.09 -5.93 9.35
N LEU A 53 -8.75 -4.70 8.96
CA LEU A 53 -7.47 -4.07 9.24
C LEU A 53 -7.61 -3.14 10.45
N ASP A 54 -7.48 -3.72 11.65
CA ASP A 54 -7.48 -2.99 12.93
C ASP A 54 -6.10 -2.42 13.31
N PHE A 55 -5.85 -1.17 12.93
CA PHE A 55 -4.62 -0.46 13.25
C PHE A 55 -4.58 -0.11 14.74
N LYS A 56 -3.64 -0.73 15.45
CA LYS A 56 -3.42 -0.52 16.88
C LYS A 56 -2.21 0.35 17.18
N TYR A 57 -1.27 0.41 16.25
CA TYR A 57 0.01 1.08 16.45
C TYR A 57 0.12 2.30 15.54
N VAL A 58 0.77 3.33 16.06
CA VAL A 58 1.09 4.56 15.34
C VAL A 58 2.58 4.83 15.55
N MET A 59 3.28 5.16 14.48
CA MET A 59 4.71 5.47 14.51
C MET A 59 4.99 6.71 13.68
N ASP A 60 6.00 7.48 14.06
CA ASP A 60 6.44 8.63 13.26
C ASP A 60 7.13 8.16 11.97
N VAL A 61 6.93 8.89 10.87
CA VAL A 61 7.57 8.59 9.58
C VAL A 61 9.09 8.67 9.67
N SER A 62 9.66 9.54 10.51
CA SER A 62 11.11 9.60 10.74
C SER A 62 11.61 8.29 11.37
N SER A 63 10.94 7.79 12.41
CA SER A 63 11.25 6.50 13.03
C SER A 63 11.01 5.32 12.07
N LEU A 64 9.99 5.43 11.21
CA LEU A 64 9.73 4.46 10.15
C LEU A 64 10.89 4.42 9.13
N LYS A 65 11.44 5.58 8.76
CA LYS A 65 12.60 5.71 7.87
C LYS A 65 13.90 5.19 8.47
N GLU A 66 14.03 5.20 9.80
CA GLU A 66 15.15 4.53 10.47
C GLU A 66 14.96 3.01 10.53
N SER A 67 13.70 2.55 10.59
CA SER A 67 13.36 1.13 10.69
C SER A 67 13.37 0.41 9.33
N LEU A 68 13.08 1.13 8.25
CA LEU A 68 12.92 0.59 6.91
C LEU A 68 14.00 1.12 5.96
N PRO A 69 14.39 0.35 4.93
CA PRO A 69 15.35 0.82 3.93
C PRO A 69 14.81 2.05 3.20
N GLU A 70 15.70 2.97 2.83
CA GLU A 70 15.34 4.17 2.04
C GLU A 70 14.60 3.82 0.74
N ALA A 71 14.92 2.68 0.13
CA ALA A 71 14.26 2.17 -1.07
C ALA A 71 12.75 1.94 -0.87
N ALA A 72 12.28 1.65 0.35
CA ALA A 72 10.86 1.47 0.63
C ALA A 72 10.07 2.79 0.51
N PHE A 73 10.74 3.93 0.60
CA PHE A 73 10.14 5.27 0.49
C PHE A 73 10.31 5.91 -0.90
N ARG A 74 11.01 5.24 -1.82
CA ARG A 74 11.24 5.75 -3.18
C ARG A 74 10.26 5.11 -4.16
N ARG A 75 9.47 5.93 -4.85
CA ARG A 75 8.48 5.44 -5.83
C ARG A 75 9.14 4.74 -6.99
N ARG A 76 10.25 5.28 -7.50
CA ARG A 76 10.99 4.66 -8.61
C ARG A 76 11.45 3.25 -8.29
N SER A 77 11.74 2.95 -7.02
CA SER A 77 12.17 1.63 -6.60
C SER A 77 11.12 0.53 -6.86
N TYR A 78 9.83 0.88 -6.89
CA TYR A 78 8.73 -0.06 -7.18
C TYR A 78 8.39 -0.19 -8.68
N LEU A 79 8.89 0.72 -9.52
CA LEU A 79 8.68 0.67 -10.98
C LEU A 79 9.58 -0.35 -11.66
N GLU A 80 10.80 -0.50 -11.13
CA GLU A 80 11.85 -1.28 -11.76
C GLU A 80 11.85 -2.73 -11.22
N GLN A 81 11.67 -2.93 -9.90
CA GLN A 81 11.59 -4.25 -9.26
C GLN A 81 10.79 -4.22 -7.94
N LYS A 82 10.46 -5.38 -7.34
CA LYS A 82 10.02 -5.44 -5.94
C LYS A 82 11.15 -4.94 -5.04
N VAL A 83 10.86 -3.99 -4.16
CA VAL A 83 11.81 -3.55 -3.15
C VAL A 83 11.88 -4.66 -2.11
N CYS A 84 13.04 -5.28 -1.91
CA CYS A 84 13.24 -6.24 -0.83
C CYS A 84 14.51 -5.88 -0.06
N CYS A 85 14.47 -6.03 1.26
CA CYS A 85 15.59 -5.83 2.15
C CYS A 85 15.61 -6.96 3.17
N GLN A 86 16.71 -7.72 3.19
CA GLN A 86 16.84 -8.94 3.98
C GLN A 86 15.72 -9.93 3.62
N ASP A 87 14.89 -10.34 4.60
CA ASP A 87 13.75 -11.24 4.44
C ASP A 87 12.42 -10.50 4.26
N LEU A 88 12.43 -9.17 4.11
CA LEU A 88 11.25 -8.34 3.92
C LEU A 88 11.15 -7.89 2.47
N CYS A 89 10.01 -8.14 1.84
CA CYS A 89 9.67 -7.50 0.57
C CYS A 89 8.60 -6.44 0.82
N PHE A 90 8.62 -5.40 0.00
CA PHE A 90 7.76 -4.25 0.07
C PHE A 90 6.99 -4.16 -1.25
N ASP A 91 5.69 -3.95 -1.13
CA ASP A 91 4.80 -3.76 -2.27
C ASP A 91 4.00 -2.47 -2.03
N LEU A 92 3.93 -1.62 -3.05
CA LEU A 92 3.19 -0.35 -2.99
C LEU A 92 1.77 -0.57 -3.54
N TYR A 93 0.77 -0.13 -2.78
CA TYR A 93 -0.64 -0.22 -3.16
C TYR A 93 -1.28 1.17 -3.16
N GLU A 94 -2.08 1.42 -4.19
CA GLU A 94 -3.03 2.53 -4.16
C GLU A 94 -4.26 2.10 -3.42
N VAL A 95 -4.90 3.02 -2.74
CA VAL A 95 -6.03 2.64 -1.91
C VAL A 95 -7.09 3.70 -1.94
N GLU A 96 -8.29 3.17 -1.94
CA GLU A 96 -9.50 3.93 -1.96
C GLU A 96 -10.26 3.66 -0.67
N LEU A 97 -10.55 4.74 0.06
CA LEU A 97 -11.40 4.71 1.23
C LEU A 97 -12.83 5.04 0.79
N THR A 98 -13.72 4.08 0.94
CA THR A 98 -15.15 4.18 0.59
C THR A 98 -16.01 4.01 1.83
N ASN A 99 -17.30 4.34 1.75
CA ASN A 99 -18.24 4.14 2.87
C ASN A 99 -17.73 4.76 4.19
N LYS A 100 -17.27 6.01 4.11
CA LYS A 100 -16.71 6.74 5.24
C LYS A 100 -17.78 6.96 6.32
N GLN A 101 -17.58 6.42 7.52
CA GLN A 101 -18.46 6.63 8.66
C GLN A 101 -18.15 7.99 9.31
N GLY A 102 -18.76 9.05 8.76
CA GLY A 102 -18.66 10.43 9.28
C GLY A 102 -17.32 11.13 9.03
N GLU A 103 -17.17 12.34 9.60
CA GLU A 103 -15.99 13.21 9.41
C GLU A 103 -14.73 12.73 10.16
N ASN A 104 -14.81 11.63 10.91
CA ASN A 104 -13.73 11.17 11.78
C ASN A 104 -12.52 10.68 10.97
N ILE A 105 -12.76 9.98 9.86
CA ILE A 105 -11.70 9.48 8.99
C ILE A 105 -10.92 10.60 8.32
N ASP A 106 -11.59 11.64 7.82
CA ASP A 106 -10.91 12.75 7.15
C ASP A 106 -10.04 13.55 8.13
N LYS A 107 -10.54 13.79 9.36
CA LYS A 107 -9.76 14.41 10.45
C LYS A 107 -8.56 13.55 10.86
N LEU A 108 -8.73 12.24 10.92
CA LEU A 108 -7.64 11.31 11.21
C LEU A 108 -6.59 11.35 10.09
N MET A 109 -7.00 11.25 8.82
CA MET A 109 -6.07 11.30 7.69
C MET A 109 -5.33 12.64 7.65
N GLU A 110 -6.01 13.75 7.94
CA GLU A 110 -5.38 15.06 8.09
C GLU A 110 -4.38 15.07 9.25
N TYR A 111 -4.73 14.50 10.41
CA TYR A 111 -3.83 14.40 11.55
C TYR A 111 -2.58 13.58 11.23
N VAL A 112 -2.75 12.41 10.60
CA VAL A 112 -1.65 11.54 10.15
C VAL A 112 -0.77 12.27 9.15
N LYS A 113 -1.35 13.06 8.23
CA LYS A 113 -0.61 13.89 7.28
C LYS A 113 0.20 14.99 7.97
N ASN A 114 -0.45 15.79 8.82
CA ASN A 114 0.14 16.97 9.47
C ASN A 114 1.22 16.60 10.49
N LYS A 115 1.09 15.43 11.11
CA LYS A 115 2.06 14.90 12.07
C LYS A 115 3.05 13.93 11.47
N GLU A 116 3.01 13.71 10.14
CA GLU A 116 3.85 12.74 9.44
C GLU A 116 3.88 11.38 10.16
N LEU A 117 2.71 10.82 10.43
CA LEU A 117 2.56 9.55 11.12
C LEU A 117 2.30 8.41 10.13
N ALA A 118 2.55 7.20 10.62
CA ALA A 118 2.24 5.94 9.96
C ALA A 118 1.42 5.06 10.91
N LEU A 119 0.28 4.56 10.47
CA LEU A 119 -0.51 3.57 11.19
C LEU A 119 0.00 2.16 10.85
N ILE A 120 0.19 1.32 11.85
CA ILE A 120 0.77 -0.02 11.68
C ILE A 120 -0.22 -1.07 12.18
N LYS A 121 -0.46 -2.07 11.33
CA LYS A 121 -1.20 -3.28 11.64
C LYS A 121 -0.28 -4.49 11.52
N CYS A 122 -0.14 -5.24 12.60
CA CYS A 122 0.49 -6.56 12.56
C CYS A 122 -0.51 -7.58 12.03
N LEU A 123 -0.12 -8.35 11.02
CA LEU A 123 -0.90 -9.48 10.50
C LEU A 123 -0.49 -10.78 11.22
N GLU A 124 -1.32 -11.81 11.10
CA GLU A 124 -1.13 -13.09 11.80
C GLU A 124 0.10 -13.86 11.33
N ASP A 125 0.52 -13.63 10.08
CA ASP A 125 1.70 -14.21 9.43
C ASP A 125 3.01 -13.48 9.80
N LYS A 126 3.00 -12.64 10.85
CA LYS A 126 4.12 -11.78 11.26
C LYS A 126 4.48 -10.71 10.23
N SER A 127 3.62 -10.46 9.24
CA SER A 127 3.76 -9.33 8.34
C SER A 127 3.15 -8.06 8.91
N PHE A 128 3.49 -6.92 8.30
CA PHE A 128 3.03 -5.62 8.77
C PHE A 128 2.41 -4.85 7.62
N PHE A 129 1.20 -4.34 7.86
CA PHE A 129 0.59 -3.36 6.99
C PHE A 129 0.89 -1.97 7.54
N ILE A 130 1.57 -1.13 6.73
CA ILE A 130 1.96 0.21 7.13
C ILE A 130 1.25 1.23 6.26
N LEU A 131 0.60 2.15 6.95
CA LEU A 131 -0.34 3.07 6.39
C LEU A 131 0.16 4.51 6.63
N PHE A 132 0.70 5.16 5.60
CA PHE A 132 1.18 6.54 5.69
C PHE A 132 0.74 7.34 4.47
N THR A 133 0.91 8.66 4.51
CA THR A 133 0.53 9.54 3.39
C THR A 133 1.64 9.64 2.35
N SER A 134 1.29 9.94 1.09
CA SER A 134 2.27 10.14 0.00
C SER A 134 3.34 11.20 0.32
N SER A 135 3.04 12.11 1.25
CA SER A 135 3.95 13.11 1.80
C SER A 135 5.19 12.49 2.46
N ALA A 136 5.07 11.29 3.01
CA ALA A 136 6.17 10.55 3.63
C ALA A 136 7.18 10.00 2.61
N LEU A 137 6.75 9.82 1.36
CA LEU A 137 7.60 9.31 0.28
C LEU A 137 8.66 10.35 -0.10
N THR A 138 9.81 9.88 -0.55
CA THR A 138 10.86 10.77 -1.05
C THR A 138 10.36 11.49 -2.31
N PRO A 139 10.40 12.83 -2.36
CA PRO A 139 10.04 13.57 -3.56
C PRO A 139 11.06 13.26 -4.66
N GLU A 140 10.60 12.74 -5.80
CA GLU A 140 11.46 12.39 -6.93
C GLU A 140 11.10 13.20 -8.18
N PRO A 141 12.08 13.80 -8.87
CA PRO A 141 11.82 14.54 -10.11
C PRO A 141 11.30 13.59 -11.19
N GLY A 142 10.11 13.87 -11.70
CA GLY A 142 9.42 13.08 -12.72
C GLY A 142 8.22 12.26 -12.22
N PHE A 143 8.08 12.09 -10.90
CA PHE A 143 6.83 11.65 -10.28
C PHE A 143 6.17 12.88 -9.70
N GLY A 144 5.06 13.32 -10.30
CA GLY A 144 4.34 14.51 -9.86
C GLY A 144 4.22 14.55 -8.32
N ALA A 145 4.47 15.74 -7.76
CA ALA A 145 4.08 16.04 -6.40
C ALA A 145 2.55 15.99 -6.38
N GLU A 146 1.99 14.80 -6.13
CA GLU A 146 0.56 14.61 -5.93
C GLU A 146 0.20 15.29 -4.62
N ALA A 147 -0.08 16.59 -4.73
CA ALA A 147 -0.56 17.43 -3.65
C ALA A 147 -2.00 17.09 -3.24
N ASP A 148 -2.69 16.25 -4.02
CA ASP A 148 -4.12 15.91 -3.85
C ASP A 148 -4.44 14.55 -4.51
N GLY A 149 -3.62 13.53 -4.26
CA GLY A 149 -3.81 12.17 -4.80
C GLY A 149 -4.44 11.21 -3.79
N PRO A 150 -4.98 10.05 -4.24
CA PRO A 150 -5.47 9.00 -3.34
C PRO A 150 -4.39 8.62 -2.32
N THR A 151 -4.81 8.29 -1.09
CA THR A 151 -3.85 7.92 -0.05
C THR A 151 -3.15 6.62 -0.48
N ARG A 152 -1.82 6.67 -0.63
CA ARG A 152 -1.01 5.54 -1.08
C ARG A 152 -0.40 4.84 0.11
N PHE A 153 -0.45 3.52 0.13
CA PHE A 153 -0.04 2.74 1.29
C PHE A 153 1.04 1.72 0.91
N THR A 154 1.92 1.44 1.86
CA THR A 154 3.02 0.50 1.64
C THR A 154 2.76 -0.73 2.49
N PHE A 155 2.50 -1.84 1.84
CA PHE A 155 2.36 -3.10 2.53
C PHE A 155 3.72 -3.79 2.60
N ILE A 156 4.05 -4.32 3.78
CA ILE A 156 5.28 -5.08 4.00
C ILE A 156 4.88 -6.53 4.27
N PRO A 157 4.80 -7.36 3.23
CA PRO A 157 4.79 -8.80 3.44
C PRO A 157 6.12 -9.22 4.07
N CYS A 158 6.10 -9.52 5.37
CA CYS A 158 7.08 -10.40 5.98
C CYS A 158 6.75 -11.83 5.55
N ALA A 159 6.95 -12.13 4.26
CA ALA A 159 7.05 -13.50 3.84
C ALA A 159 8.43 -13.95 4.31
N ALA A 160 8.50 -14.55 5.51
CA ALA A 160 9.62 -15.41 5.84
C ALA A 160 9.76 -16.37 4.67
N ASN A 161 10.82 -16.19 3.89
CA ASN A 161 11.08 -16.97 2.71
C ASN A 161 11.19 -18.41 3.20
N SER A 162 10.12 -19.20 3.07
CA SER A 162 10.19 -20.60 3.41
C SER A 162 11.14 -21.20 2.40
N ARG A 163 12.36 -21.48 2.87
CA ARG A 163 13.36 -22.27 2.15
C ARG A 163 12.75 -23.56 1.61
#